data_AF-A0A8E0VPG0-F1
#
_entry.id   AF-A0A8E0VPG0-F1
#
_cell.length_a   1.000
_cell.length_b   1.000
_cell.length_c   1.000
_cell.angle_alpha   90.00
_cell.angle_beta   90.00
_cell.angle_gamma   90.00
#
_symmetry.space_group_name_H-M   'P 1'
#
loop_
_entity.id
_entity.type
_entity.pdbx_description
1 polymer ?
#
loop_
_entity_poly.entity_id
_entity_poly.type
_entity_poly.pdbx_seq_one_letter_code
_entity_poly.pdbx_strand_id
1 'polypeptide(L)'
;MGESGDDHCKGILENDSNFQPQPSVKKSFKNELLIFCQTTTIRGVTRVVTARNKTFRIVWVCSVIALFIGLFTCMFFLTRQYLEYHVIHPPQVLRDTPSPFPSITLCNLRPLASNATDILEELNLKNPRQFASDVNKFAAKSYYYNKDFLSYQLVSSAISMGGYLESLPANVTHILGHNRSDTIIHCMVSFSSCEDI
;
A
#
# COMPACT_ATOMS: atom_id res chain seq x y z
N MET A 1 -21.41 61.07 -24.83
CA MET A 1 -20.40 62.12 -25.00
C MET A 1 -19.54 62.13 -23.74
N GLY A 2 -18.30 61.63 -23.84
CA GLY A 2 -17.21 61.69 -22.84
C GLY A 2 -17.38 60.85 -21.57
N GLU A 3 -16.41 60.10 -21.06
CA GLU A 3 -15.09 59.62 -21.49
C GLU A 3 -14.61 58.65 -20.38
N SER A 4 -13.89 57.58 -20.74
CA SER A 4 -12.92 56.76 -19.95
C SER A 4 -13.32 56.25 -18.55
N GLY A 5 -13.26 54.96 -18.20
CA GLY A 5 -12.21 53.98 -18.49
C GLY A 5 -11.40 53.65 -17.23
N ASP A 6 -11.78 52.55 -16.57
CA ASP A 6 -10.99 51.61 -15.76
C ASP A 6 -10.51 51.87 -14.31
N ASP A 7 -10.69 50.79 -13.53
CA ASP A 7 -9.98 50.30 -12.34
C ASP A 7 -10.11 50.99 -10.99
N HIS A 8 -10.79 50.32 -10.04
CA HIS A 8 -10.17 49.72 -8.84
C HIS A 8 -11.23 49.28 -7.81
N CYS A 9 -11.82 48.10 -7.99
CA CYS A 9 -12.60 47.43 -6.93
C CYS A 9 -11.67 46.52 -6.12
N LYS A 10 -10.98 47.08 -5.11
CA LYS A 10 -10.34 46.34 -4.02
C LYS A 10 -10.08 47.27 -2.84
N GLY A 11 -10.75 47.05 -1.72
CA GLY A 11 -10.55 47.85 -0.52
C GLY A 11 -11.63 47.70 0.55
N ILE A 12 -12.16 46.50 0.76
CA ILE A 12 -12.88 46.18 2.00
C ILE A 12 -11.91 45.37 2.85
N LEU A 13 -11.20 46.05 3.76
CA LEU A 13 -10.60 45.57 5.01
C LEU A 13 -9.47 46.51 5.43
N GLU A 14 -9.80 47.75 5.82
CA GLU A 14 -8.87 48.54 6.62
C GLU A 14 -9.63 49.55 7.47
N ASN A 15 -10.20 49.09 8.58
CA ASN A 15 -10.61 50.00 9.65
C ASN A 15 -10.59 49.28 11.00
N ASP A 16 -9.38 49.05 11.53
CA ASP A 16 -9.19 48.84 12.98
C ASP A 16 -7.75 49.18 13.43
N SER A 17 -7.23 50.29 12.92
CA SER A 17 -5.90 50.81 13.26
C SER A 17 -5.97 52.16 13.98
N ASN A 18 -6.77 52.26 15.05
CA ASN A 18 -6.54 53.32 16.04
C ASN A 18 -7.05 53.00 17.46
N PHE A 19 -6.47 51.99 18.10
CA PHE A 19 -6.49 51.90 19.57
C PHE A 19 -5.18 52.44 20.14
N GLN A 20 -5.15 53.76 20.39
CA GLN A 20 -4.11 54.39 21.22
C GLN A 20 -4.34 53.99 22.68
N PRO A 21 -3.50 53.16 23.31
CA PRO A 21 -3.80 52.70 24.66
C PRO A 21 -3.32 53.75 25.67
N GLN A 22 -4.28 54.28 26.43
CA GLN A 22 -4.11 55.19 27.56
C GLN A 22 -2.94 54.78 28.49
N PRO A 23 -2.09 55.72 28.93
CA PRO A 23 -0.84 55.42 29.67
C PRO A 23 -1.04 54.82 31.07
N SER A 24 -2.26 54.88 31.64
CA SER A 24 -2.59 54.32 32.96
C SER A 24 -2.81 52.81 32.93
N VAL A 25 -3.54 52.28 31.93
CA VAL A 25 -3.85 50.84 31.80
C VAL A 25 -2.62 50.02 31.44
N LYS A 26 -1.72 50.58 30.60
CA LYS A 26 -0.45 49.93 30.26
C LYS A 26 0.45 49.68 31.48
N LYS A 27 0.40 50.55 32.51
CA LYS A 27 1.18 50.35 33.74
C LYS A 27 0.61 49.23 34.59
N SER A 28 -0.72 49.15 34.71
CA SER A 28 -1.40 48.07 35.45
C SER A 28 -1.11 46.70 34.85
N PHE A 29 -1.34 46.56 33.53
CA PHE A 29 -1.17 45.29 32.84
C PHE A 29 0.29 44.81 32.82
N LYS A 30 1.26 45.74 32.73
CA LYS A 30 2.69 45.40 32.83
C LYS A 30 3.07 44.90 34.21
N ASN A 31 2.54 45.50 35.27
CA ASN A 31 2.83 45.07 36.64
C ASN A 31 2.24 43.69 36.91
N GLU A 32 1.02 43.45 36.44
CA GLU A 32 0.33 42.18 36.60
C GLU A 32 1.00 41.06 35.79
N LEU A 33 1.43 41.37 34.56
CA LEU A 33 2.20 40.45 33.72
C LEU A 33 3.60 40.18 34.30
N LEU A 34 4.23 41.14 34.96
CA LEU A 34 5.50 40.93 35.67
C LEU A 34 5.33 40.00 36.88
N ILE A 35 4.28 40.20 37.68
CA ILE A 35 3.96 39.32 38.82
C ILE A 35 3.64 37.92 38.32
N PHE A 36 2.85 37.81 37.24
CA PHE A 36 2.55 36.55 36.60
C PHE A 36 3.82 35.86 36.11
N CYS A 37 4.69 36.53 35.35
CA CYS A 37 5.95 35.99 34.87
C CYS A 37 6.93 35.58 35.99
N GLN A 38 6.86 36.20 37.17
CA GLN A 38 7.63 35.80 38.35
C GLN A 38 7.06 34.59 39.07
N THR A 39 5.74 34.41 39.03
CA THR A 39 5.01 33.35 39.76
C THR A 39 4.77 32.12 38.89
N THR A 40 4.88 32.24 37.57
CA THR A 40 4.74 31.12 36.64
C THR A 40 5.91 30.15 36.76
N THR A 41 5.61 28.86 36.70
CA THR A 41 6.57 27.73 36.70
C THR A 41 7.33 27.56 35.38
N ILE A 42 7.15 28.47 34.41
CA ILE A 42 7.83 28.43 33.11
C ILE A 42 9.30 28.77 33.32
N ARG A 43 10.15 27.74 33.20
CA ARG A 43 11.61 27.87 33.29
C ARG A 43 12.10 28.84 32.22
N GLY A 44 12.78 29.92 32.64
CA GLY A 44 13.37 30.94 31.76
C GLY A 44 12.64 32.29 31.76
N VAL A 45 11.34 32.32 32.02
CA VAL A 45 10.54 33.57 32.06
C VAL A 45 10.91 34.44 33.26
N THR A 46 11.20 33.83 34.41
CA THR A 46 11.71 34.52 35.60
C THR A 46 13.07 35.20 35.34
N ARG A 47 13.94 34.57 34.53
CA ARG A 47 15.24 35.14 34.14
C ARG A 47 15.14 36.29 33.14
N VAL A 48 14.16 36.25 32.22
CA VAL A 48 13.82 37.36 31.32
C VAL A 48 13.45 38.62 32.10
N VAL A 49 12.69 38.45 33.18
CA VAL A 49 12.18 39.56 33.99
C VAL A 49 13.24 40.15 34.93
N THR A 50 14.11 39.32 35.49
CA THR A 50 15.17 39.75 36.43
C THR A 50 16.42 40.34 35.76
N ALA A 51 16.59 40.21 34.44
CA ALA A 51 17.76 40.72 33.72
C ALA A 51 17.79 42.27 33.65
N ARG A 52 18.76 42.89 34.34
CA ARG A 52 18.95 44.36 34.39
C ARG A 52 19.46 44.97 33.08
N ASN A 53 20.16 44.18 32.26
CA ASN A 53 20.80 44.62 31.01
C ASN A 53 19.93 44.29 29.78
N LYS A 54 19.70 45.29 28.91
CA LYS A 54 18.82 45.17 27.72
C LYS A 54 19.26 44.05 26.77
N THR A 55 20.56 43.88 26.53
CA THR A 55 21.09 42.85 25.62
C THR A 55 20.83 41.43 26.13
N PHE A 56 21.04 41.19 27.42
CA PHE A 56 20.76 39.89 28.03
C PHE A 56 19.27 39.58 28.02
N ARG A 57 18.41 40.59 28.24
CA ARG A 57 16.96 40.42 28.15
C ARG A 57 16.52 39.96 26.76
N ILE A 58 17.11 40.51 25.70
CA ILE A 58 16.83 40.08 24.32
C ILE A 58 17.24 38.61 24.13
N VAL A 59 18.44 38.23 24.56
CA VAL A 59 18.92 36.84 24.47
C VAL A 59 17.98 35.87 25.19
N TRP A 60 17.51 36.21 26.39
CA TRP A 60 16.56 35.39 27.14
C TRP A 60 15.20 35.28 26.44
N VAL A 61 14.69 36.39 25.88
CA VAL A 61 13.42 36.37 25.12
C VAL A 61 13.55 35.53 23.85
N CYS A 62 14.63 35.70 23.08
CA CYS A 62 14.91 34.89 21.90
C CYS A 62 15.01 33.40 22.26
N SER A 63 15.65 33.05 23.37
CA SER A 63 15.75 31.68 23.86
C SER A 63 14.38 31.09 24.21
N VAL A 64 13.52 31.84 24.91
CA VAL A 64 12.16 31.41 25.22
C VAL A 64 11.35 31.19 23.95
N ILE A 65 11.41 32.13 22.99
CA ILE A 65 10.71 32.01 21.69
C ILE A 65 11.20 30.77 20.92
N ALA A 66 12.51 30.56 20.84
CA ALA A 66 13.09 29.40 20.17
C ALA A 66 12.63 28.08 20.80
N LEU A 67 12.56 28.01 22.13
CA LEU A 67 12.04 26.84 22.84
C LEU A 67 10.56 26.60 22.55
N PHE A 68 9.73 27.64 22.51
CA PHE A 68 8.32 27.50 22.14
C PHE A 68 8.16 26.97 20.72
N ILE A 69 8.88 27.53 19.75
CA ILE A 69 8.84 27.05 18.35
C ILE A 69 9.28 25.58 18.27
N GLY A 70 10.36 25.21 18.97
CA GLY A 70 10.84 23.83 19.04
C GLY A 70 9.79 22.87 19.63
N LEU A 71 9.13 23.27 20.72
CA LEU A 71 8.06 22.48 21.34
C LEU A 71 6.87 22.31 20.41
N PHE A 72 6.41 23.37 19.75
CA PHE A 72 5.31 23.32 18.78
C PHE A 72 5.64 22.40 17.61
N THR A 73 6.87 22.50 17.08
CA THR A 73 7.34 21.65 15.99
C THR A 73 7.36 20.18 16.43
N CYS A 74 7.94 19.89 17.59
CA CYS A 74 7.97 18.53 18.14
C CYS A 74 6.57 17.94 18.33
N MET A 75 5.63 18.71 18.91
CA MET A 75 4.25 18.27 19.06
C MET A 75 3.54 18.03 17.73
N PHE A 76 3.78 18.89 16.73
CA PHE A 76 3.23 18.71 15.39
C PHE A 76 3.71 17.40 14.75
N PHE A 77 5.03 17.14 14.78
CA PHE A 77 5.59 15.88 14.26
C PHE A 77 5.03 14.66 14.99
N LEU A 78 4.97 14.69 16.33
CA LEU A 78 4.46 13.58 17.12
C LEU A 78 2.98 13.29 16.82
N THR A 79 2.18 14.34 16.64
CA THR A 79 0.76 14.23 16.26
C THR A 79 0.61 13.63 14.87
N ARG A 80 1.44 14.05 13.91
CA ARG A 80 1.44 13.50 12.55
C ARG A 80 1.78 12.00 12.57
N GLN A 81 2.82 11.60 13.31
CA GLN A 81 3.20 10.20 13.46
C GLN A 81 2.11 9.37 14.14
N TYR A 82 1.43 9.93 15.13
CA TYR A 82 0.30 9.26 15.78
C TYR A 82 -0.88 9.04 14.81
N LEU A 83 -1.23 10.06 14.02
CA LEU A 83 -2.30 9.99 13.02
C LEU A 83 -1.95 9.14 11.79
N GLU A 84 -0.67 8.84 11.57
CA GLU A 84 -0.22 7.94 10.52
C GLU A 84 -0.51 6.47 10.87
N TYR A 85 -0.92 6.17 12.12
CA TYR A 85 -1.30 4.83 12.58
C TYR A 85 -0.32 3.75 12.11
N HIS A 86 0.98 4.02 12.20
CA HIS A 86 2.00 3.07 11.79
C HIS A 86 2.04 1.91 12.80
N VAL A 87 1.21 0.89 12.56
CA VAL A 87 1.16 -0.31 13.40
C VAL A 87 2.35 -1.19 13.07
N ILE A 88 3.30 -1.24 13.99
CA ILE A 88 4.38 -2.22 13.95
C ILE A 88 3.80 -3.52 14.52
N HIS A 89 3.60 -4.53 13.68
CA HIS A 89 3.21 -5.88 14.12
C HIS A 89 4.47 -6.68 14.41
N PRO A 90 4.91 -6.83 15.68
CA PRO A 90 6.02 -7.72 15.99
C PRO A 90 5.58 -9.16 15.65
N PRO A 91 6.35 -9.91 14.84
CA PRO A 91 6.03 -11.31 14.58
C PRO A 91 6.20 -12.10 15.88
N GLN A 92 5.09 -12.43 16.53
CA GLN A 92 5.05 -13.35 17.66
C GLN A 92 5.02 -14.76 17.08
N VAL A 93 6.08 -15.54 17.31
CA VAL A 93 6.14 -16.93 16.85
C VAL A 93 5.47 -17.81 17.88
N LEU A 94 4.17 -18.05 17.70
CA LEU A 94 3.40 -18.92 18.58
C LEU A 94 3.70 -20.38 18.20
N ARG A 95 4.52 -21.05 19.02
CA ARG A 95 5.02 -22.41 18.75
C ARG A 95 4.03 -23.51 19.12
N ASP A 96 3.15 -23.26 20.09
CA ASP A 96 2.38 -24.31 20.76
C ASP A 96 0.85 -24.22 20.54
N THR A 97 0.40 -23.46 19.53
CA THR A 97 -1.02 -23.44 19.19
C THR A 97 -1.39 -24.57 18.23
N PRO A 98 -2.38 -25.43 18.55
CA PRO A 98 -2.87 -26.44 17.63
C PRO A 98 -3.50 -25.75 16.42
N SER A 99 -2.82 -25.82 15.28
CA SER A 99 -3.33 -25.34 14.00
C SER A 99 -4.09 -26.46 13.30
N PRO A 100 -5.23 -26.17 12.63
CA PRO A 100 -5.86 -27.15 11.76
C PRO A 100 -4.86 -27.59 10.68
N PHE A 101 -4.94 -28.87 10.30
CA PHE A 101 -4.14 -29.39 9.19
C PHE A 101 -4.53 -28.65 7.89
N PRO A 102 -3.55 -28.16 7.10
CA PRO A 102 -3.85 -27.36 5.93
C PRO A 102 -4.47 -28.20 4.82
N SER A 103 -5.24 -27.56 3.94
CA SER A 103 -5.62 -28.19 2.68
C SER A 103 -4.40 -28.34 1.79
N ILE A 104 -4.04 -29.57 1.44
CA ILE A 104 -2.95 -29.87 0.51
C ILE A 104 -3.57 -30.13 -0.87
N THR A 105 -3.20 -29.32 -1.86
CA THR A 105 -3.57 -29.51 -3.27
C THR A 105 -2.36 -30.08 -4.02
N LEU A 106 -2.52 -31.26 -4.62
CA LEU A 106 -1.49 -31.92 -5.42
C LEU A 106 -1.90 -31.94 -6.89
N CYS A 107 -1.00 -31.49 -7.76
CA CYS A 107 -1.18 -31.52 -9.20
C CYS A 107 -0.07 -32.34 -9.85
N ASN A 108 -0.41 -33.17 -10.83
CA ASN A 108 0.59 -33.83 -11.66
C ASN A 108 1.18 -32.81 -12.66
N LEU A 109 2.50 -32.86 -12.88
CA LEU A 109 3.15 -32.03 -13.90
C LEU A 109 2.77 -32.45 -15.32
N ARG A 110 2.46 -33.73 -15.51
CA ARG A 110 1.93 -34.23 -16.77
C ARG A 110 0.42 -33.95 -16.82
N PRO A 111 -0.09 -33.19 -17.80
CA PRO A 111 -1.50 -32.81 -17.84
C PRO A 111 -2.43 -33.91 -18.37
N LEU A 112 -1.90 -34.89 -19.12
CA LEU A 112 -2.66 -36.00 -19.69
C LEU A 112 -2.14 -37.33 -19.16
N ALA A 113 -3.07 -38.24 -18.85
CA ALA A 113 -2.74 -39.61 -18.49
C ALA A 113 -2.04 -40.36 -19.62
N SER A 114 -1.42 -41.51 -19.32
CA SER A 114 -0.73 -42.31 -20.33
C SER A 114 -1.69 -42.92 -21.34
N ASN A 115 -2.89 -43.33 -20.91
CA ASN A 115 -3.96 -43.86 -21.75
C ASN A 115 -4.71 -42.77 -22.55
N ALA A 116 -4.45 -41.49 -22.30
CA ALA A 116 -5.13 -40.39 -22.98
C ALA A 116 -4.87 -40.40 -24.49
N THR A 117 -3.69 -40.85 -24.94
CA THR A 117 -3.38 -40.96 -26.36
C THR A 117 -4.25 -42.00 -27.06
N ASP A 118 -4.51 -43.11 -26.39
CA ASP A 118 -5.27 -44.23 -26.94
C ASP A 118 -6.75 -43.83 -27.05
N ILE A 119 -7.28 -43.14 -26.04
CA ILE A 119 -8.64 -42.58 -26.04
C ILE A 119 -8.80 -41.55 -27.18
N LEU A 120 -7.82 -40.69 -27.39
CA LEU A 120 -7.85 -39.70 -28.46
C LEU A 120 -7.84 -40.36 -29.84
N GLU A 121 -7.07 -41.43 -30.02
CA GLU A 121 -7.02 -42.18 -31.27
C GLU A 121 -8.34 -42.92 -31.54
N GLU A 122 -8.93 -43.55 -30.52
CA GLU A 122 -10.24 -44.22 -30.63
C GLU A 122 -11.37 -43.26 -31.03
N LEU A 123 -11.34 -42.03 -30.48
CA LEU A 123 -12.30 -40.98 -30.79
C LEU A 123 -11.96 -40.20 -32.07
N ASN A 124 -10.89 -40.58 -32.78
CA ASN A 124 -10.37 -39.89 -33.97
C ASN A 124 -10.12 -38.38 -33.73
N LEU A 125 -9.66 -38.04 -32.52
CA LEU A 125 -9.32 -36.70 -32.07
C LEU A 125 -7.82 -36.46 -32.19
N LYS A 126 -7.44 -35.22 -32.51
CA LYS A 126 -6.02 -34.85 -32.65
C LYS A 126 -5.32 -34.86 -31.31
N ASN A 127 -4.09 -35.36 -31.27
CA ASN A 127 -3.25 -35.25 -30.09
C ASN A 127 -2.72 -33.81 -29.90
N PRO A 128 -2.26 -33.43 -28.69
CA PRO A 128 -1.81 -32.06 -28.41
C PRO A 128 -0.70 -31.58 -29.36
N ARG A 129 0.19 -32.49 -29.78
CA ARG A 129 1.29 -32.18 -30.70
C ARG A 129 0.80 -31.85 -32.11
N GLN A 130 -0.15 -32.64 -32.62
CA GLN A 130 -0.79 -32.41 -33.91
C GLN A 130 -1.59 -31.12 -33.89
N PHE A 131 -2.40 -30.89 -32.84
CA PHE A 131 -3.12 -29.64 -32.65
C PHE A 131 -2.17 -28.43 -32.67
N ALA A 132 -1.13 -28.45 -31.84
CA ALA A 132 -0.15 -27.37 -31.80
C ALA A 132 0.53 -27.18 -33.17
N SER A 133 0.85 -28.25 -33.90
CA SER A 133 1.43 -28.16 -35.24
C SER A 133 0.50 -27.46 -36.23
N ASP A 134 -0.79 -27.81 -36.23
CA ASP A 134 -1.77 -27.25 -37.16
C ASP A 134 -2.06 -25.78 -36.85
N VAL A 135 -2.19 -25.45 -35.56
CA VAL A 135 -2.35 -24.07 -35.09
C VAL A 135 -1.14 -23.23 -35.47
N ASN A 136 0.08 -23.74 -35.29
CA ASN A 136 1.31 -23.06 -35.71
C ASN A 136 1.37 -22.83 -37.24
N LYS A 137 1.00 -23.84 -38.05
CA LYS A 137 0.95 -23.70 -39.51
C LYS A 137 -0.07 -22.64 -39.93
N PHE A 138 -1.23 -22.61 -39.29
CA PHE A 138 -2.24 -21.58 -39.54
C PHE A 138 -1.71 -20.19 -39.15
N ALA A 139 -1.13 -20.05 -37.96
CA ALA A 139 -0.57 -18.80 -37.47
C ALA A 139 0.53 -18.27 -38.41
N ALA A 140 1.45 -19.13 -38.84
CA ALA A 140 2.49 -18.80 -39.81
C ALA A 140 1.88 -18.35 -41.14
N LYS A 141 0.87 -19.06 -41.65
CA LYS A 141 0.20 -18.69 -42.90
C LYS A 141 -0.47 -17.31 -42.82
N SER A 142 -1.18 -17.05 -41.73
CA SER A 142 -1.89 -15.78 -41.49
C SER A 142 -0.92 -14.61 -41.37
N TYR A 143 0.22 -14.81 -40.71
CA TYR A 143 1.26 -13.79 -40.56
C TYR A 143 2.00 -13.49 -41.87
N TYR A 144 2.52 -14.53 -42.55
CA TYR A 144 3.39 -14.35 -43.71
C TYR A 144 2.64 -14.05 -45.02
N TYR A 145 1.50 -14.70 -45.27
CA TYR A 145 0.81 -14.60 -46.56
C TYR A 145 -0.39 -13.65 -46.51
N ASN A 146 -1.21 -13.73 -45.46
CA ASN A 146 -2.46 -12.96 -45.39
C ASN A 146 -2.26 -11.57 -44.76
N LYS A 147 -1.10 -11.31 -44.14
CA LYS A 147 -0.81 -10.09 -43.36
C LYS A 147 -1.90 -9.77 -42.32
N ASP A 148 -2.59 -10.79 -41.82
CA ASP A 148 -3.66 -10.67 -40.83
C ASP A 148 -3.09 -10.85 -39.43
N PHE A 149 -2.61 -9.73 -38.88
CA PHE A 149 -2.00 -9.69 -37.55
C PHE A 149 -2.99 -10.04 -36.44
N LEU A 150 -4.26 -9.68 -36.59
CA LEU A 150 -5.29 -9.93 -35.58
C LEU A 150 -5.54 -11.44 -35.42
N SER A 151 -5.75 -12.14 -36.54
CA SER A 151 -5.93 -13.60 -36.52
C SER A 151 -4.69 -14.33 -36.01
N TYR A 152 -3.49 -13.86 -36.36
CA TYR A 152 -2.24 -14.38 -35.81
C TYR A 152 -2.19 -14.26 -34.29
N GLN A 153 -2.51 -13.08 -33.74
CA GLN A 153 -2.44 -12.82 -32.30
C GLN A 153 -3.44 -13.67 -31.53
N LEU A 154 -4.67 -13.78 -32.03
CA LEU A 154 -5.72 -14.63 -31.43
C LEU A 154 -5.29 -16.10 -31.39
N VAL A 155 -4.85 -16.64 -32.52
CA VAL A 155 -4.56 -18.07 -32.66
C VAL A 155 -3.27 -18.46 -31.93
N SER A 156 -2.29 -17.58 -31.84
CA SER A 156 -1.03 -17.86 -31.14
C SER A 156 -1.22 -18.08 -29.64
N SER A 157 -2.21 -17.42 -29.02
CA SER A 157 -2.55 -17.64 -27.61
C SER A 157 -3.18 -19.02 -27.33
N ALA A 158 -3.79 -19.63 -28.35
CA ALA A 158 -4.43 -20.94 -28.27
C ALA A 158 -3.44 -22.11 -28.43
N ILE A 159 -2.15 -21.87 -28.71
CA ILE A 159 -1.12 -22.94 -28.86
C ILE A 159 -0.83 -23.66 -27.53
N SER A 160 -1.31 -23.13 -26.40
CA SER A 160 -1.13 -23.73 -25.08
C SER A 160 -1.95 -25.00 -24.86
N MET A 161 -1.57 -25.78 -23.84
CA MET A 161 -2.35 -26.95 -23.39
C MET A 161 -3.79 -26.58 -23.01
N GLY A 162 -4.00 -25.38 -22.42
CA GLY A 162 -5.33 -24.86 -22.14
C GLY A 162 -6.15 -24.66 -23.43
N GLY A 163 -5.55 -24.06 -24.45
CA GLY A 163 -6.21 -23.90 -25.76
C GLY A 163 -6.54 -25.23 -26.45
N TYR A 164 -5.69 -26.26 -26.27
CA TYR A 164 -6.00 -27.61 -26.72
C TYR A 164 -7.21 -28.21 -25.98
N LEU A 165 -7.26 -28.13 -24.65
CA LEU A 165 -8.36 -28.70 -23.87
C LEU A 165 -9.70 -28.01 -24.15
N GLU A 166 -9.69 -26.70 -24.39
CA GLU A 166 -10.88 -25.94 -24.82
C GLU A 166 -11.34 -26.31 -26.23
N SER A 167 -10.45 -26.81 -27.09
CA SER A 167 -10.81 -27.27 -28.43
C SER A 167 -11.51 -28.65 -28.41
N LEU A 168 -11.41 -29.38 -27.30
CA LEU A 168 -12.00 -30.70 -27.16
C LEU A 168 -13.47 -30.63 -26.73
N PRO A 169 -14.29 -31.64 -27.10
CA PRO A 169 -15.63 -31.79 -26.56
C PRO A 169 -15.63 -31.92 -25.03
N ALA A 170 -16.54 -31.23 -24.35
CA ALA A 170 -16.61 -31.18 -22.88
C ALA A 170 -16.78 -32.55 -22.19
N ASN A 171 -17.32 -33.54 -22.90
CA ASN A 171 -17.46 -34.91 -22.41
C ASN A 171 -16.13 -35.70 -22.39
N VAL A 172 -15.14 -35.29 -23.19
CA VAL A 172 -13.85 -35.97 -23.33
C VAL A 172 -12.81 -35.38 -22.37
N THR A 173 -12.89 -34.09 -22.06
CA THR A 173 -11.86 -33.39 -21.26
C THR A 173 -11.66 -33.99 -19.87
N HIS A 174 -12.71 -34.50 -19.23
CA HIS A 174 -12.64 -35.10 -17.90
C HIS A 174 -11.97 -36.49 -17.89
N ILE A 175 -12.08 -37.27 -18.97
CA ILE A 175 -11.54 -38.63 -19.03
C ILE A 175 -10.06 -38.69 -19.43
N LEU A 176 -9.52 -37.58 -19.95
CA LEU A 176 -8.13 -37.45 -20.38
C LEU A 176 -7.14 -37.20 -19.23
N GLY A 177 -7.65 -36.80 -18.07
CA GLY A 177 -6.85 -36.50 -16.87
C GLY A 177 -6.38 -37.75 -16.12
N HIS A 178 -5.51 -37.55 -15.15
CA HIS A 178 -5.06 -38.60 -14.24
C HIS A 178 -6.13 -38.98 -13.22
N ASN A 179 -6.20 -40.26 -12.85
CA ASN A 179 -7.04 -40.70 -11.74
C ASN A 179 -6.26 -40.59 -10.40
N ARG A 180 -6.98 -40.53 -9.28
CA ARG A 180 -6.40 -40.49 -7.93
C ARG A 180 -5.52 -41.71 -7.63
N SER A 181 -5.85 -42.86 -8.24
CA SER A 181 -5.05 -44.09 -8.16
C SER A 181 -3.67 -43.96 -8.82
N ASP A 182 -3.52 -43.06 -9.78
CA ASP A 182 -2.26 -42.87 -10.53
C ASP A 182 -1.30 -41.94 -9.78
N THR A 183 -1.82 -41.21 -8.79
CA THR A 183 -1.02 -40.33 -7.94
C THR A 183 -0.46 -41.12 -6.76
N ILE A 184 0.87 -41.24 -6.70
CA ILE A 184 1.55 -41.84 -5.54
C ILE A 184 1.49 -40.83 -4.39
N ILE A 185 0.50 -40.99 -3.51
CA ILE A 185 0.47 -40.30 -2.24
C ILE A 185 1.43 -41.04 -1.32
N HIS A 186 2.63 -40.50 -1.10
CA HIS A 186 3.49 -40.99 -0.03
C HIS A 186 2.80 -40.69 1.31
N CYS A 187 2.24 -41.74 1.93
CA CYS A 187 1.73 -41.65 3.28
C CYS A 187 2.91 -41.57 4.25
N MET A 188 3.05 -40.44 4.95
CA MET A 188 3.90 -40.38 6.13
C MET A 188 3.11 -40.93 7.31
N VAL A 189 3.67 -41.94 7.99
CA VAL A 189 3.13 -42.46 9.24
C VAL A 189 3.25 -41.36 10.30
N SER A 190 2.10 -40.93 10.84
CA SER A 190 2.08 -40.06 12.01
C SER A 190 2.36 -40.91 13.24
N PHE A 191 3.55 -40.74 13.84
CA PHE A 191 3.82 -41.25 15.17
C PHE A 191 3.16 -40.31 16.18
N SER A 192 1.94 -40.63 16.62
CA SER A 192 1.37 -40.06 17.83
C SER A 192 1.87 -40.89 19.02
N SER A 193 2.98 -40.46 19.65
CA SER A 193 3.35 -40.64 21.06
C SER A 193 4.85 -40.33 21.27
N CYS A 194 5.18 -39.07 21.57
CA CYS A 194 6.30 -38.81 22.50
C CYS A 194 5.65 -38.19 23.73
N GLU A 195 5.33 -39.05 24.69
CA GLU A 195 5.04 -38.63 26.06
C GLU A 195 6.41 -38.48 26.73
N ASP A 196 6.79 -37.24 27.06
CA ASP A 196 8.03 -36.92 27.75
C ASP A 196 8.01 -37.49 29.17
N ILE A 197 9.05 -38.25 29.53
CA ILE A 197 9.42 -38.62 30.91
C ILE A 197 10.40 -37.57 31.44
#